data_AF-A0A218YU69-F1
#
_entry.id   AF-A0A218YU69-F1
#
_cell.length_a   1.000
_cell.length_b   1.000
_cell.length_c   1.000
_cell.angle_alpha   90.00
_cell.angle_beta   90.00
_cell.angle_gamma   90.00
#
_symmetry.space_group_name_H-M   'P 1'
#
loop_
_entity.id
_entity.type
_entity.pdbx_description
1 polymer ?
#
loop_
_entity_poly.entity_id
_entity_poly.type
_entity_poly.pdbx_seq_one_letter_code
_entity_poly.pdbx_strand_id
1 'polypeptide(L)'
;MVSDSKPRVSNPPYVPLLPPTYSHVCITHLIPGSVDLITLAGLAGFITLDSSSPKTIKDQAPIAYSKIKSCLAAAGATPRDMVQMKHYTERETGDLEQDKLDIVECGWGER
;
A
#
# COMPACT_ATOMS: atom_id res chain seq x y z
N MET A 1 -24.68 20.54 16.45
CA MET A 1 -23.36 20.00 16.81
C MET A 1 -22.56 19.92 15.53
N VAL A 2 -21.46 20.68 15.41
CA VAL A 2 -20.59 20.58 14.24
C VAL A 2 -19.83 19.27 14.41
N SER A 3 -20.21 18.24 13.66
CA SER A 3 -19.43 17.00 13.57
C SER A 3 -18.03 17.38 13.11
N ASP A 4 -17.01 17.02 13.88
CA ASP A 4 -15.61 17.23 13.50
C ASP A 4 -15.36 16.57 12.14
N SER A 5 -15.29 17.38 11.09
CA SER A 5 -15.13 16.93 9.70
C SER A 5 -13.66 16.88 9.28
N LYS A 6 -12.73 17.04 10.23
CA LYS A 6 -11.31 16.99 9.96
C LYS A 6 -10.88 15.60 9.49
N PRO A 7 -9.88 15.51 8.60
CA PRO A 7 -9.30 14.24 8.23
C PRO A 7 -8.76 13.48 9.44
N ARG A 8 -8.97 12.16 9.45
CA ARG A 8 -8.49 11.25 10.51
C ARG A 8 -7.34 10.43 9.97
N VAL A 9 -6.23 10.37 10.71
CA VAL A 9 -5.04 9.60 10.32
C VAL A 9 -4.80 8.43 11.27
N SER A 10 -4.29 7.32 10.74
CA SER A 10 -3.95 6.14 11.55
C SER A 10 -2.80 5.32 10.97
N ASN A 11 -2.16 4.55 11.84
CA ASN A 11 -1.09 3.60 11.51
C ASN A 11 -1.49 2.21 12.02
N PRO A 12 -1.90 1.29 11.13
CA PRO A 12 -2.26 -0.07 11.52
C PRO A 12 -1.04 -0.83 12.08
N PRO A 13 -1.21 -1.69 13.11
CA PRO A 13 -0.09 -2.35 13.80
C PRO A 13 0.68 -3.36 12.95
N TYR A 14 0.13 -3.79 11.81
CA TYR A 14 0.71 -4.81 10.92
C TYR A 14 1.51 -4.21 9.76
N VAL A 15 1.64 -2.89 9.69
CA VAL A 15 2.48 -2.22 8.70
C VAL A 15 3.68 -1.62 9.42
N PRO A 16 4.92 -1.81 8.91
CA PRO A 16 6.11 -1.27 9.54
C PRO A 16 5.95 0.21 9.89
N LEU A 17 6.33 0.56 11.12
CA LEU A 17 6.36 1.93 11.58
C LEU A 17 7.44 2.67 10.79
N LEU A 18 7.00 3.70 10.09
CA LEU A 18 7.86 4.54 9.27
C LEU A 18 8.28 5.78 10.08
N PRO A 19 9.24 6.57 9.57
CA PRO A 19 9.60 7.85 10.18
C PRO A 19 8.33 8.67 10.47
N PRO A 20 8.30 9.50 11.53
CA PRO A 20 7.11 10.22 11.99
C PRO A 20 6.63 11.33 11.03
N THR A 21 7.03 11.28 9.77
CA THR A 21 6.75 12.26 8.71
C THR A 21 5.40 12.02 8.02
N TYR A 22 4.80 10.83 8.14
CA TYR A 22 3.49 10.53 7.56
C TYR A 22 2.73 9.45 8.33
N SER A 23 1.46 9.24 7.96
CA SER A 23 0.62 8.13 8.42
C SER A 23 0.19 7.26 7.24
N HIS A 24 -0.02 5.98 7.49
CA HIS A 24 -0.38 4.99 6.48
C HIS A 24 -1.76 5.21 5.88
N VAL A 25 -2.71 5.66 6.69
CA VAL A 25 -4.11 5.84 6.32
C VAL A 25 -4.53 7.25 6.65
N CYS A 26 -5.25 7.88 5.72
CA CYS A 26 -5.98 9.12 5.95
C CYS A 26 -7.42 8.96 5.45
N ILE A 27 -8.39 9.28 6.31
CA ILE A 27 -9.82 9.23 6.02
C ILE A 27 -10.32 10.68 5.97
N THR A 28 -10.76 11.12 4.81
CA THR A 28 -11.34 12.46 4.60
C THR A 28 -12.82 12.33 4.32
N HIS A 29 -13.66 12.90 5.19
CA HIS A 29 -15.11 12.92 4.99
C HIS A 29 -15.47 13.90 3.87
N LEU A 30 -15.83 13.40 2.69
CA LEU A 30 -16.29 14.24 1.58
C LEU A 30 -17.72 14.71 1.82
N ILE A 31 -18.57 13.79 2.27
CA ILE A 31 -19.93 14.08 2.70
C ILE A 31 -20.10 13.46 4.09
N PRO A 32 -20.16 14.28 5.17
CA PRO A 32 -20.22 13.79 6.53
C PRO A 32 -21.32 12.72 6.72
N GLY A 33 -20.92 11.54 7.21
CA GLY A 33 -21.83 10.42 7.48
C GLY A 33 -22.27 9.59 6.28
N SER A 34 -21.75 9.84 5.08
CA SER A 34 -22.13 9.05 3.88
C SER A 34 -20.99 8.70 2.93
N VAL A 35 -20.02 9.59 2.72
CA VAL A 35 -18.95 9.34 1.74
C VAL A 35 -17.59 9.75 2.32
N ASP A 36 -16.70 8.76 2.37
CA ASP A 36 -15.33 8.91 2.82
C ASP A 36 -14.36 8.69 1.66
N LEU A 37 -13.41 9.61 1.51
CA LEU A 37 -12.23 9.43 0.67
C LEU A 37 -11.10 8.88 1.53
N ILE A 38 -10.71 7.64 1.26
CA ILE A 38 -9.60 6.97 1.94
C ILE A 38 -8.37 7.07 1.06
N THR A 39 -7.29 7.64 1.59
CA THR A 39 -5.99 7.66 0.93
C THR A 39 -4.99 6.84 1.74
N LEU A 40 -4.21 6.04 1.02
CA LEU A 40 -3.15 5.20 1.59
C LEU A 40 -1.79 5.75 1.18
N ALA A 41 -0.83 5.68 2.10
CA ALA A 41 0.57 5.93 1.78
C ALA A 41 1.13 4.86 0.83
N GLY A 42 2.33 5.10 0.29
CA GLY A 42 3.04 4.10 -0.52
C GLY A 42 3.36 2.87 0.32
N LEU A 43 2.80 1.71 -0.05
CA LEU A 43 3.00 0.45 0.66
C LEU A 43 3.94 -0.44 -0.16
N ALA A 44 5.16 -0.62 0.34
CA ALA A 44 6.19 -1.39 -0.34
C ALA A 44 6.27 -2.84 0.19
N GLY A 45 6.80 -3.73 -0.66
CA GLY A 45 6.88 -5.18 -0.43
C GLY A 45 8.02 -5.67 0.45
N PHE A 46 8.57 -4.83 1.33
CA PHE A 46 9.63 -5.23 2.27
C PHE A 46 9.04 -5.71 3.61
N ILE A 47 9.71 -6.62 4.31
CA ILE A 47 9.28 -7.10 5.64
C ILE A 47 9.91 -6.22 6.73
N THR A 48 11.22 -6.04 6.61
CA THR A 48 12.09 -5.24 7.48
C THR A 48 13.05 -4.44 6.60
N LEU A 49 13.65 -3.38 7.14
CA LEU A 49 14.64 -2.57 6.40
C LEU A 49 16.00 -3.29 6.21
N ASP A 50 16.10 -4.57 6.56
CA ASP A 50 17.32 -5.36 6.45
C ASP A 50 17.37 -6.21 5.17
N SER A 51 18.44 -6.98 5.03
CA SER A 51 18.67 -7.86 3.88
C SER A 51 17.73 -9.07 3.79
N SER A 52 16.82 -9.26 4.75
CA SER A 52 15.85 -10.37 4.74
C SER A 52 14.64 -10.08 3.84
N SER A 53 14.47 -8.83 3.40
CA SER A 53 13.38 -8.48 2.49
C SER A 53 13.57 -9.12 1.11
N PRO A 54 12.47 -9.56 0.48
CA PRO A 54 12.56 -10.17 -0.84
C PRO A 54 13.12 -9.19 -1.87
N LYS A 55 13.83 -9.72 -2.86
CA LYS A 55 14.48 -8.92 -3.91
C LYS A 55 13.71 -8.91 -5.22
N THR A 56 12.84 -9.88 -5.44
CA THR A 56 12.08 -10.01 -6.68
C THR A 56 10.73 -9.29 -6.55
N ILE A 57 10.24 -8.74 -7.66
CA ILE A 57 8.91 -8.11 -7.71
C ILE A 57 7.83 -9.15 -7.36
N LYS A 58 8.01 -10.39 -7.84
CA LYS A 58 7.11 -11.52 -7.59
C LYS A 58 6.91 -11.78 -6.10
N ASP A 59 7.96 -11.69 -5.30
CA ASP A 59 7.88 -11.93 -3.85
C ASP A 59 7.46 -10.67 -3.07
N GLN A 60 7.80 -9.49 -3.57
CA GLN A 60 7.45 -8.20 -2.95
C GLN A 60 5.98 -7.84 -3.13
N ALA A 61 5.39 -8.09 -4.30
CA ALA A 61 4.03 -7.67 -4.61
C ALA A 61 2.97 -8.26 -3.65
N PRO A 62 2.98 -9.56 -3.30
CA PRO A 62 2.07 -10.13 -2.31
C PRO A 62 2.16 -9.44 -0.93
N ILE A 63 3.37 -9.06 -0.52
CA ILE A 63 3.59 -8.37 0.75
C ILE A 63 2.98 -6.97 0.71
N ALA A 64 3.21 -6.21 -0.37
CA ALA A 64 2.59 -4.91 -0.56
C ALA A 64 1.05 -5.00 -0.54
N TYR A 65 0.46 -5.97 -1.25
CA TYR A 65 -0.99 -6.19 -1.26
C TYR A 65 -1.56 -6.58 0.10
N SER A 66 -0.83 -7.39 0.89
CA SER A 66 -1.26 -7.74 2.24
C SER A 66 -1.35 -6.50 3.15
N LYS A 67 -0.38 -5.59 3.06
CA LYS A 67 -0.39 -4.31 3.79
C LYS A 67 -1.54 -3.42 3.35
N ILE A 68 -1.79 -3.33 2.03
CA ILE A 68 -2.93 -2.57 1.49
C ILE A 68 -4.23 -3.10 2.10
N LYS A 69 -4.40 -4.43 2.14
CA LYS A 69 -5.58 -5.05 2.74
C LYS A 69 -5.73 -4.72 4.22
N SER A 70 -4.64 -4.72 4.98
CA SER A 70 -4.64 -4.32 6.40
C SER A 70 -5.01 -2.84 6.59
N CYS A 71 -4.50 -1.96 5.75
CA CYS A 71 -4.82 -0.53 5.77
C CYS A 71 -6.30 -0.26 5.43
N LEU A 72 -6.82 -0.91 4.38
CA LEU A 72 -8.23 -0.82 4.01
C LEU A 72 -9.12 -1.31 5.16
N ALA A 73 -8.81 -2.48 5.73
CA ALA A 73 -9.57 -3.01 6.85
C ALA A 73 -9.57 -2.09 8.08
N ALA A 74 -8.42 -1.44 8.38
CA ALA A 74 -8.32 -0.45 9.45
C ALA A 74 -9.16 0.81 9.20
N ALA A 75 -9.44 1.12 7.93
CA ALA A 75 -10.34 2.20 7.52
C ALA A 75 -11.81 1.75 7.37
N GLY A 76 -12.13 0.48 7.63
CA GLY A 76 -13.47 -0.08 7.43
C GLY A 76 -13.83 -0.32 5.96
N ALA A 77 -12.83 -0.35 5.07
CA ALA A 77 -12.99 -0.56 3.63
C ALA A 77 -12.48 -1.93 3.17
N THR A 78 -12.81 -2.28 1.94
CA THR A 78 -12.40 -3.51 1.27
C THR A 78 -11.74 -3.21 -0.07
N PRO A 79 -11.04 -4.17 -0.70
CA PRO A 79 -10.49 -3.97 -2.04
C PRO A 79 -11.53 -3.60 -3.11
N ARG A 80 -12.81 -3.91 -2.90
CA ARG A 80 -13.91 -3.54 -3.82
C ARG A 80 -14.18 -2.03 -3.82
N ASP A 81 -13.85 -1.34 -2.74
CA ASP A 81 -14.09 0.10 -2.58
C ASP A 81 -12.98 0.94 -3.23
N MET A 82 -11.93 0.30 -3.75
CA MET A 82 -10.79 0.97 -4.35
C MET A 82 -11.13 1.47 -5.75
N VAL A 83 -11.07 2.78 -5.93
CA VAL A 83 -11.36 3.45 -7.21
C VAL A 83 -10.10 3.76 -8.04
N GLN A 84 -8.93 3.80 -7.39
CA GLN A 84 -7.66 4.11 -8.05
C GLN A 84 -6.51 3.39 -7.34
N MET A 85 -5.56 2.87 -8.14
CA MET A 85 -4.33 2.24 -7.68
C MET A 85 -3.16 2.71 -8.55
N LYS A 86 -2.02 2.98 -7.92
CA LYS A 86 -0.77 3.35 -8.61
C LYS A 86 0.31 2.35 -8.21
N HIS A 87 0.87 1.67 -9.21
CA HIS A 87 2.00 0.78 -9.02
C HIS A 87 3.27 1.53 -9.40
N TYR A 88 4.24 1.52 -8.50
CA TYR A 88 5.60 1.98 -8.75
C TYR A 88 6.50 0.77 -8.64
N THR A 89 7.15 0.42 -9.74
CA THR A 89 8.00 -0.78 -9.84
C THR A 89 9.35 -0.35 -10.38
N GLU A 90 10.40 -0.76 -9.68
CA GLU A 90 11.76 -0.54 -10.14
C GLU A 90 12.09 -1.55 -11.22
N ARG A 91 12.63 -1.06 -12.34
CA ARG A 91 13.01 -1.91 -13.48
C ARG A 91 14.35 -2.59 -13.26
N GLU A 92 15.29 -1.87 -12.65
CA GLU A 92 16.66 -2.34 -12.43
C GLU A 92 16.73 -3.01 -11.06
N THR A 93 16.65 -4.33 -11.05
CA THR A 93 16.67 -5.14 -9.83
C THR A 93 18.08 -5.60 -9.46
N GLY A 94 19.03 -5.45 -10.39
CA GLY A 94 20.39 -5.96 -10.27
C GLY A 94 20.54 -7.42 -10.68
N ASP A 95 19.45 -8.07 -11.10
CA ASP A 95 19.44 -9.36 -11.77
C ASP A 95 19.31 -9.14 -13.28
N LEU A 96 20.41 -9.39 -14.01
CA LEU A 96 20.48 -9.15 -15.46
C LEU A 96 19.47 -9.97 -16.27
N GLU A 97 19.04 -11.15 -15.79
CA GLU A 97 18.05 -11.94 -16.52
C GLU A 97 16.64 -11.41 -16.27
N GLN A 98 16.35 -10.96 -15.05
CA GLN A 98 15.06 -10.37 -14.71
C GLN A 98 14.88 -8.98 -15.32
N ASP A 99 15.95 -8.17 -15.37
CA ASP A 99 15.93 -6.80 -15.90
C ASP A 99 15.70 -6.74 -17.43
N LYS A 100 15.89 -7.88 -18.13
CA LYS A 100 15.55 -8.04 -19.55
C LYS A 100 14.06 -8.22 -19.79
N LEU A 101 13.32 -8.75 -18.81
CA LEU A 101 11.89 -9.01 -18.92
C LEU A 101 11.11 -7.68 -18.84
N ASP A 102 9.94 -7.64 -19.47
CA ASP A 102 9.01 -6.54 -19.23
C ASP A 102 8.46 -6.66 -17.79
N ILE A 103 8.12 -5.53 -17.16
CA ILE A 103 7.59 -5.47 -15.79
C ILE A 103 6.36 -6.36 -15.64
N VAL A 104 5.52 -6.44 -16.68
CA VAL A 104 4.33 -7.32 -16.69
C VAL A 104 4.68 -8.81 -16.67
N GLU A 105 5.84 -9.18 -17.19
CA GLU A 105 6.35 -10.56 -17.25
C GLU A 105 7.12 -10.97 -15.99
N CYS A 106 7.36 -10.05 -15.05
CA CYS A 106 7.99 -10.33 -13.76
C CYS A 106 7.09 -11.14 -12.78
N GLY A 107 6.00 -11.72 -13.26
CA GLY A 107 5.17 -12.68 -12.52
C GLY A 107 4.33 -12.11 -11.37
N TRP A 108 4.20 -10.79 -11.25
CA TRP A 108 3.47 -10.15 -10.15
C TRP A 108 1.95 -10.24 -10.26
N GLY A 109 1.43 -10.45 -11.47
CA GLY A 109 0.00 -10.63 -11.76
C GLY A 109 -0.42 -12.09 -11.94
N GLU A 110 0.53 -13.02 -11.93
CA GLU A 110 0.28 -14.46 -12.13
C GLU A 110 -0.15 -15.12 -10.80
N ARG A 111 -1.14 -16.00 -10.86
CA ARG A 111 -1.68 -16.75 -9.72
C ARG A 111 -1.51 -18.24 -9.91
#